data_AF-A0A934PP39-F1
#
_entry.id   AF-A0A934PP39-F1
#
_cell.length_a   1.000
_cell.length_b   1.000
_cell.length_c   1.000
_cell.angle_alpha   90.00
_cell.angle_beta   90.00
_cell.angle_gamma   90.00
#
_symmetry.space_group_name_H-M   'P 1'
#
loop_
_entity.id
_entity.type
_entity.pdbx_description
1 polymer ?
#
loop_
_entity_poly.entity_id
_entity_poly.type
_entity_poly.pdbx_seq_one_letter_code
_entity_poly.pdbx_strand_id
1 'polypeptide(L)'
;MKFFKLFAVAFFLAIASSCTLDKTDFEAELETEVPEYYEFEEAAVLTVENYTIHIEALNGTFYKGYNEIRLHIKDAHTNTELSSSEVTFLPIITHLAGDNASGPHQYKLSYNATEKYYSGYVVFPEESSQGNWQFYISFTDANQVFKGTQQVMVETQTNKNLNMASFIGADSEQYFIALVAPQKPTVAENNLVAGIYKYDKPTTSAGTFPDPSQFSYSVVSNYTLKLDPRMPEPSMGNHSSPNNKDLTQQNDGLYHGVVNYTMTGNWTLNLMLFNQAGQLLKGTVVPTDFTPGVQGVKSELYIDTLF
;
A
#
# COMPACT_ATOMS: atom_id res chain seq x y z
N MET A 1 -16.39 21.15 -74.74
CA MET A 1 -15.97 20.00 -73.91
C MET A 1 -15.29 20.53 -72.66
N LYS A 2 -16.07 20.72 -71.59
CA LYS A 2 -15.75 21.54 -70.40
C LYS A 2 -15.69 20.72 -69.10
N PHE A 3 -15.38 19.42 -69.18
CA PHE A 3 -15.59 18.50 -68.05
C PHE A 3 -14.37 17.66 -67.61
N PHE A 4 -13.14 18.00 -68.03
CA PHE A 4 -11.97 17.15 -67.74
C PHE A 4 -10.81 17.83 -67.00
N LYS A 5 -11.04 18.96 -66.31
CA LYS A 5 -10.00 19.64 -65.52
C LYS A 5 -10.31 19.79 -64.02
N LEU A 6 -11.31 19.09 -63.51
CA LEU A 6 -11.73 19.19 -62.10
C LEU A 6 -11.56 17.90 -61.29
N PHE A 7 -10.88 16.88 -61.82
CA PHE A 7 -10.63 15.62 -61.10
C PHE A 7 -9.18 15.44 -60.62
N ALA A 8 -8.26 16.33 -60.98
CA ALA A 8 -6.85 16.24 -60.57
C ALA A 8 -6.50 17.08 -59.33
N VAL A 9 -7.42 17.91 -58.82
CA VAL A 9 -7.18 18.78 -57.64
C VAL A 9 -7.78 18.21 -56.36
N ALA A 10 -8.72 17.26 -56.46
CA ALA A 10 -9.38 16.67 -55.30
C ALA A 10 -8.61 15.49 -54.66
N PHE A 11 -7.55 14.98 -55.31
CA PHE A 11 -6.81 13.79 -54.81
C PHE A 11 -5.50 14.13 -54.07
N PHE A 12 -5.11 15.40 -54.00
CA PHE A 12 -3.84 15.82 -53.36
C PHE A 12 -4.01 16.57 -52.02
N LEU A 13 -5.23 16.72 -51.51
CA LEU A 13 -5.49 17.39 -50.22
C LEU A 13 -5.99 16.45 -49.09
N ALA A 14 -5.96 15.13 -49.30
CA ALA A 14 -6.46 14.15 -48.32
C ALA A 14 -5.34 13.34 -47.63
N ILE A 15 -4.11 13.87 -47.54
CA ILE A 15 -2.99 13.22 -46.84
C ILE A 15 -2.23 14.25 -46.01
N ALA A 16 -2.87 14.82 -44.99
CA ALA A 16 -2.18 15.57 -43.93
C ALA A 16 -2.93 15.58 -42.59
N SER A 17 -3.89 14.70 -42.36
CA SER A 17 -4.35 14.40 -40.99
C SER A 17 -3.37 13.40 -40.37
N SER A 18 -2.12 13.86 -40.16
CA SER A 18 -1.30 13.26 -39.11
C SER A 18 -2.04 13.58 -37.82
N CYS A 19 -2.78 12.61 -37.28
CA CYS A 19 -3.09 12.60 -35.86
C CYS A 19 -1.74 12.58 -35.14
N THR A 20 -1.18 13.77 -34.87
CA THR A 20 -0.26 13.88 -33.76
C THR A 20 -1.10 13.50 -32.55
N LEU A 21 -0.88 12.30 -32.01
CA LEU A 21 -1.26 12.01 -30.64
C LEU A 21 -0.87 13.24 -29.83
N ASP A 22 -1.80 13.76 -29.03
CA ASP A 22 -1.49 14.89 -28.15
C ASP A 22 -0.18 14.56 -27.45
N LYS A 23 0.80 15.46 -27.57
CA LYS A 23 2.09 15.26 -26.91
C LYS A 23 1.76 15.12 -25.43
N THR A 24 2.25 14.04 -24.82
CA THR A 24 2.29 13.93 -23.37
C THR A 24 2.84 15.23 -22.83
N ASP A 25 2.11 15.86 -21.92
CA ASP A 25 2.55 17.06 -21.25
C ASP A 25 3.63 16.66 -20.24
N PHE A 26 4.85 16.49 -20.74
CA PHE A 26 6.00 16.08 -19.95
C PHE A 26 6.30 17.07 -18.82
N GLU A 27 5.88 18.35 -18.93
CA GLU A 27 6.08 19.32 -17.86
C GLU A 27 5.08 19.11 -16.71
N ALA A 28 3.82 18.77 -17.01
CA ALA A 28 2.86 18.37 -15.99
C ALA A 28 3.27 17.07 -15.24
N GLU A 29 4.04 16.19 -15.88
CA GLU A 29 4.60 14.99 -15.24
C GLU A 29 5.91 15.25 -14.46
N LEU A 30 6.58 16.39 -14.67
CA LEU A 30 7.78 16.79 -13.93
C LEU A 30 7.47 17.51 -12.61
N GLU A 31 6.25 18.07 -12.45
CA GLU A 31 5.86 18.86 -11.29
C GLU A 31 5.23 18.06 -10.13
N THR A 32 5.05 16.75 -10.26
CA THR A 32 4.49 15.94 -9.17
C THR A 32 5.54 15.64 -8.11
N GLU A 33 5.56 16.42 -7.03
CA GLU A 33 6.36 16.09 -5.86
C GLU A 33 5.88 14.77 -5.24
N VAL A 34 6.79 13.79 -5.13
CA VAL A 34 6.56 12.57 -4.35
C VAL A 34 6.80 12.92 -2.88
N PRO A 35 5.76 12.95 -2.03
CA PRO A 35 5.91 13.35 -0.65
C PRO A 35 6.69 12.27 0.11
N GLU A 36 7.55 12.73 1.01
CA GLU A 36 8.39 11.87 1.85
C GLU A 36 8.33 12.38 3.26
N TYR A 37 8.16 11.45 4.19
CA TYR A 37 8.08 11.76 5.60
C TYR A 37 9.09 10.91 6.36
N TYR A 38 9.75 11.54 7.33
CA TYR A 38 10.74 10.89 8.20
C TYR A 38 10.39 10.98 9.67
N GLU A 39 9.61 12.00 10.05
CA GLU A 39 9.29 12.29 11.44
C GLU A 39 7.96 11.65 11.82
N PHE A 40 7.95 11.02 13.00
CA PHE A 40 6.73 10.57 13.64
C PHE A 40 6.18 11.72 14.48
N GLU A 41 4.89 11.95 14.35
CA GLU A 41 4.16 12.95 15.11
C GLU A 41 2.90 12.31 15.71
N GLU A 42 2.37 12.94 16.76
CA GLU A 42 1.14 12.49 17.41
C GLU A 42 -0.05 12.57 16.45
N ALA A 43 -0.62 11.41 16.13
CA ALA A 43 -1.82 11.29 15.29
C ALA A 43 -3.10 11.20 16.13
N ALA A 44 -3.01 10.66 17.35
CA ALA A 44 -4.13 10.59 18.28
C ALA A 44 -3.66 10.41 19.74
N VAL A 45 -4.55 10.73 20.67
CA VAL A 45 -4.34 10.51 22.11
C VAL A 45 -5.55 9.78 22.69
N LEU A 46 -5.28 8.79 23.54
CA LEU A 46 -6.27 8.01 24.25
C LEU A 46 -5.98 8.05 25.75
N THR A 47 -6.98 8.43 26.56
CA THR A 47 -6.89 8.32 28.02
C THR A 47 -7.66 7.09 28.49
N VAL A 48 -7.00 6.22 29.26
CA VAL A 48 -7.60 5.05 29.91
C VAL A 48 -7.31 5.13 31.40
N GLU A 49 -8.33 5.49 32.19
CA GLU A 49 -8.18 5.71 33.63
C GLU A 49 -7.04 6.70 33.96
N ASN A 50 -5.97 6.23 34.60
CA ASN A 50 -4.77 7.01 34.94
C ASN A 50 -3.68 6.98 33.88
N TYR A 51 -3.93 6.44 32.69
CA TYR A 51 -2.94 6.34 31.62
C TYR A 51 -3.29 7.24 30.44
N THR A 52 -2.26 7.83 29.85
CA THR A 52 -2.33 8.53 28.56
C THR A 52 -1.50 7.77 27.54
N ILE A 53 -2.14 7.40 26.44
CA ILE A 53 -1.52 6.70 25.32
C ILE A 53 -1.42 7.69 24.17
N HIS A 54 -0.20 8.05 23.80
CA HIS A 54 0.08 8.84 22.60
C HIS A 54 0.32 7.87 21.45
N ILE A 55 -0.45 8.04 20.38
CA ILE A 55 -0.39 7.22 19.18
C ILE A 55 0.25 8.08 18.10
N GLU A 56 1.46 7.71 17.68
CA GLU A 56 2.19 8.39 16.63
C GLU A 56 2.09 7.66 15.30
N ALA A 57 2.06 8.44 14.24
CA ALA A 57 2.17 8.01 12.86
C ALA A 57 3.19 8.89 12.15
N LEU A 58 3.67 8.42 11.01
CA LEU A 58 4.54 9.22 10.17
C LEU A 58 3.80 10.49 9.71
N ASN A 59 4.36 11.67 9.97
CA ASN A 59 3.71 12.98 9.76
C ASN A 59 2.32 13.11 10.45
N GLY A 60 2.10 12.39 11.56
CA GLY A 60 0.90 12.52 12.39
C GLY A 60 -0.41 12.14 11.69
N THR A 61 -0.34 11.46 10.54
CA THR A 61 -1.51 11.15 9.70
C THR A 61 -1.50 9.68 9.30
N PHE A 62 -2.65 9.01 9.39
CA PHE A 62 -2.82 7.67 8.84
C PHE A 62 -3.32 7.73 7.41
N TYR A 63 -2.73 6.92 6.54
CA TYR A 63 -3.13 6.84 5.13
C TYR A 63 -3.59 5.44 4.77
N LYS A 64 -4.39 5.30 3.72
CA LYS A 64 -4.59 3.99 3.08
C LYS A 64 -3.23 3.36 2.72
N GLY A 65 -3.09 2.04 2.87
CA GLY A 65 -1.83 1.33 2.71
C GLY A 65 -1.10 1.07 4.03
N TYR A 66 0.21 0.82 3.97
CA TYR A 66 1.03 0.44 5.14
C TYR A 66 1.39 1.66 5.99
N ASN A 67 1.14 1.58 7.30
CA ASN A 67 1.49 2.59 8.28
C ASN A 67 2.23 1.92 9.44
N GLU A 68 3.41 2.44 9.77
CA GLU A 68 4.04 2.15 11.06
C GLU A 68 3.34 2.97 12.14
N ILE A 69 3.17 2.37 13.31
CA ILE A 69 2.58 3.03 14.49
C ILE A 69 3.53 2.93 15.68
N ARG A 70 3.55 3.98 16.50
CA ARG A 70 4.29 3.99 17.77
C ARG A 70 3.37 4.40 18.90
N LEU A 71 3.37 3.62 19.98
CA LEU A 71 2.60 3.93 21.18
C LEU A 71 3.53 4.27 22.34
N HIS A 72 3.32 5.45 22.91
CA HIS A 72 3.87 5.85 24.20
C HIS A 72 2.77 5.73 25.25
N ILE A 73 3.00 4.98 26.32
CA ILE A 73 1.99 4.73 27.36
C ILE A 73 2.53 5.29 28.67
N LYS A 74 1.97 6.42 29.12
CA LYS A 74 2.44 7.14 30.29
C LYS A 74 1.42 7.09 31.42
N ASP A 75 1.88 6.82 32.62
CA ASP A 75 1.07 7.05 33.82
C ASP A 75 0.92 8.58 34.03
N ALA A 76 -0.33 9.04 34.16
CA ALA A 76 -0.66 10.46 34.21
C ALA A 76 -0.24 11.16 35.50
N HIS A 77 0.04 10.42 36.59
CA HIS A 77 0.47 11.00 37.87
C HIS A 77 1.98 11.17 37.93
N THR A 78 2.72 10.18 37.46
CA THR A 78 4.18 10.08 37.54
C THR A 78 4.87 10.54 36.26
N ASN A 79 4.13 10.60 35.14
CA ASN A 79 4.62 10.88 33.79
C ASN A 79 5.73 9.90 33.35
N THR A 80 5.69 8.66 33.85
CA THR A 80 6.65 7.61 33.49
C THR A 80 6.11 6.70 32.41
N GLU A 81 6.97 6.30 31.47
CA GLU A 81 6.67 5.31 30.42
C GLU A 81 6.49 3.90 30.99
N LEU A 82 5.43 3.23 30.56
CA LEU A 82 5.14 1.83 30.88
C LEU A 82 5.88 0.91 29.90
N SER A 83 6.90 0.21 30.38
CA SER A 83 7.87 -0.53 29.53
C SER A 83 7.81 -2.06 29.63
N SER A 84 6.95 -2.61 30.50
CA SER A 84 6.86 -4.05 30.77
C SER A 84 5.46 -4.63 30.52
N SER A 85 4.63 -3.91 29.78
CA SER A 85 3.25 -4.32 29.51
C SER A 85 3.13 -5.15 28.23
N GLU A 86 2.23 -6.13 28.23
CA GLU A 86 1.76 -6.71 26.97
C GLU A 86 0.79 -5.72 26.34
N VAL A 87 1.14 -5.15 25.20
CA VAL A 87 0.28 -4.19 24.48
C VAL A 87 -0.32 -4.85 23.25
N THR A 88 -1.64 -4.83 23.16
CA THR A 88 -2.38 -5.30 21.98
C THR A 88 -3.03 -4.15 21.23
N PHE A 89 -3.07 -4.24 19.91
CA PHE A 89 -3.63 -3.25 19.01
C PHE A 89 -4.55 -3.93 17.99
N LEU A 90 -5.80 -3.48 17.91
CA LEU A 90 -6.79 -4.00 16.98
C LEU A 90 -7.53 -2.83 16.29
N PRO A 91 -7.24 -2.56 15.00
CA PRO A 91 -7.95 -1.56 14.22
C PRO A 91 -9.22 -2.17 13.63
N ILE A 92 -10.37 -1.51 13.78
CA ILE A 92 -11.64 -1.93 13.17
C ILE A 92 -12.28 -0.72 12.51
N ILE A 93 -12.76 -0.89 11.29
CA ILE A 93 -13.68 0.06 10.65
C ILE A 93 -15.11 -0.45 10.80
N THR A 94 -16.00 0.43 11.22
CA THR A 94 -17.45 0.22 11.10
C THR A 94 -17.94 0.99 9.89
N HIS A 95 -18.41 0.27 8.87
CA HIS A 95 -18.96 0.84 7.65
C HIS A 95 -20.30 1.53 7.92
N LEU A 96 -20.70 2.42 7.01
CA LEU A 96 -21.99 3.11 7.11
C LEU A 96 -23.20 2.16 7.12
N ALA A 97 -23.06 0.96 6.53
CA ALA A 97 -24.07 -0.08 6.54
C ALA A 97 -24.13 -0.88 7.87
N GLY A 98 -23.17 -0.66 8.77
CA GLY A 98 -23.10 -1.25 10.11
C GLY A 98 -22.30 -2.55 10.20
N ASP A 99 -21.79 -3.07 9.09
CA ASP A 99 -20.80 -4.15 9.09
C ASP A 99 -19.41 -3.65 9.52
N ASN A 100 -18.60 -4.58 10.01
CA ASN A 100 -17.27 -4.30 10.53
C ASN A 100 -16.22 -5.03 9.69
N ALA A 101 -15.11 -4.35 9.42
CA ALA A 101 -13.93 -4.92 8.81
C ALA A 101 -12.66 -4.44 9.51
N SER A 102 -11.52 -4.96 9.06
CA SER A 102 -10.20 -4.57 9.53
C SER A 102 -9.21 -4.67 8.36
N GLY A 103 -7.94 -4.49 8.66
CA GLY A 103 -6.83 -4.71 7.74
C GLY A 103 -5.68 -5.45 8.41
N PRO A 104 -4.70 -5.92 7.64
CA PRO A 104 -3.50 -6.55 8.20
C PRO A 104 -2.85 -5.66 9.26
N HIS A 105 -2.57 -6.21 10.44
CA HIS A 105 -1.99 -5.45 11.54
C HIS A 105 -1.16 -6.33 12.46
N GLN A 106 -0.24 -5.72 13.19
CA GLN A 106 0.47 -6.38 14.26
C GLN A 106 -0.36 -6.35 15.55
N TYR A 107 -1.04 -7.45 15.85
CA TYR A 107 -1.93 -7.50 17.03
C TYR A 107 -1.20 -7.32 18.36
N LYS A 108 0.02 -7.88 18.50
CA LYS A 108 0.88 -7.71 19.69
C LYS A 108 2.05 -6.80 19.36
N LEU A 109 2.08 -5.61 19.94
CA LEU A 109 3.13 -4.62 19.67
C LEU A 109 4.45 -5.01 20.34
N SER A 110 5.56 -4.58 19.74
CA SER A 110 6.92 -4.88 20.21
C SER A 110 7.49 -3.67 20.93
N TYR A 111 7.98 -3.85 22.16
CA TYR A 111 8.60 -2.75 22.90
C TYR A 111 10.01 -2.46 22.38
N ASN A 112 10.27 -1.23 21.94
CA ASN A 112 11.59 -0.71 21.65
C ASN A 112 12.19 -0.10 22.92
N ALA A 113 13.09 -0.83 23.58
CA ALA A 113 13.71 -0.37 24.83
C ALA A 113 14.67 0.82 24.65
N THR A 114 15.24 1.00 23.46
CA THR A 114 16.19 2.08 23.16
C THR A 114 15.46 3.41 23.02
N GLU A 115 14.37 3.43 22.25
CA GLU A 115 13.60 4.64 21.95
C GLU A 115 12.36 4.80 22.85
N LYS A 116 12.05 3.79 23.67
CA LYS A 116 11.02 3.77 24.72
C LYS A 116 9.58 3.93 24.22
N TYR A 117 9.20 3.18 23.19
CA TYR A 117 7.82 3.07 22.69
C TYR A 117 7.49 1.63 22.28
N TYR A 118 6.21 1.33 22.11
CA TYR A 118 5.75 0.11 21.45
C TYR A 118 5.58 0.35 19.97
N SER A 119 6.23 -0.46 19.14
CA SER A 119 6.17 -0.39 17.68
C SER A 119 5.23 -1.47 17.12
N GLY A 120 4.55 -1.13 16.04
CA GLY A 120 3.93 -2.12 15.16
C GLY A 120 3.49 -1.48 13.85
N TYR A 121 2.57 -2.16 13.16
CA TYR A 121 2.04 -1.68 11.89
C TYR A 121 0.56 -1.98 11.72
N VAL A 122 -0.04 -1.25 10.79
CA VAL A 122 -1.36 -1.50 10.24
C VAL A 122 -1.37 -1.19 8.75
N VAL A 123 -2.04 -2.03 7.97
CA VAL A 123 -2.35 -1.81 6.57
C VAL A 123 -3.83 -1.46 6.49
N PHE A 124 -4.16 -0.21 6.17
CA PHE A 124 -5.54 0.21 5.97
C PHE A 124 -5.98 -0.09 4.54
N PRO A 125 -6.92 -1.03 4.31
CA PRO A 125 -7.41 -1.33 2.96
C PRO A 125 -8.30 -0.21 2.40
N GLU A 126 -8.81 0.67 3.26
CA GLU A 126 -9.79 1.69 2.94
C GLU A 126 -9.66 2.93 3.84
N GLU A 127 -10.17 4.05 3.33
CA GLU A 127 -10.15 5.37 3.95
C GLU A 127 -11.36 5.56 4.89
N SER A 128 -11.31 6.54 5.79
CA SER A 128 -12.44 6.89 6.66
C SER A 128 -13.64 7.49 5.91
N SER A 129 -13.55 7.72 4.59
CA SER A 129 -14.71 8.08 3.77
C SER A 129 -15.75 6.95 3.66
N GLN A 130 -15.34 5.69 3.95
CA GLN A 130 -16.21 4.49 3.88
C GLN A 130 -16.81 4.08 5.23
N GLY A 131 -16.37 4.69 6.33
CA GLY A 131 -16.74 4.29 7.68
C GLY A 131 -15.85 4.92 8.75
N ASN A 132 -16.04 4.54 10.00
CA ASN A 132 -15.26 5.09 11.11
C ASN A 132 -14.23 4.07 11.59
N TRP A 133 -12.94 4.39 11.43
CA TRP A 133 -11.85 3.61 12.01
C TRP A 133 -11.73 3.87 13.51
N GLN A 134 -11.62 2.78 14.27
CA GLN A 134 -11.39 2.80 15.70
C GLN A 134 -10.25 1.85 16.06
N PHE A 135 -9.35 2.33 16.92
CA PHE A 135 -8.31 1.52 17.52
C PHE A 135 -8.77 1.02 18.87
N TYR A 136 -8.76 -0.30 19.03
CA TYR A 136 -8.96 -0.98 20.29
C TYR A 136 -7.59 -1.36 20.85
N ILE A 137 -7.18 -0.68 21.90
CA ILE A 137 -5.88 -0.86 22.53
C ILE A 137 -6.10 -1.48 23.90
N SER A 138 -5.30 -2.50 24.22
CA SER A 138 -5.24 -3.02 25.58
C SER A 138 -3.80 -3.16 26.04
N PHE A 139 -3.58 -2.97 27.33
CA PHE A 139 -2.28 -3.12 27.95
C PHE A 139 -2.41 -3.65 29.37
N THR A 140 -1.36 -4.28 29.88
CA THR A 140 -1.32 -4.81 31.24
C THR A 140 -0.43 -3.98 32.15
N ASP A 141 -0.91 -3.59 33.32
CA ASP A 141 -0.05 -3.08 34.40
C ASP A 141 -0.45 -3.72 35.73
N ALA A 142 0.53 -4.08 36.56
CA ALA A 142 0.32 -4.77 37.84
C ALA A 142 -0.66 -5.97 37.80
N ASN A 143 -0.65 -6.75 36.71
CA ASN A 143 -1.58 -7.86 36.41
C ASN A 143 -3.06 -7.46 36.18
N GLN A 144 -3.35 -6.16 36.07
CA GLN A 144 -4.64 -5.65 35.62
C GLN A 144 -4.59 -5.35 34.12
N VAL A 145 -5.67 -5.69 33.41
CA VAL A 145 -5.83 -5.38 31.99
C VAL A 145 -6.62 -4.07 31.85
N PHE A 146 -6.03 -3.11 31.17
CA PHE A 146 -6.65 -1.85 30.80
C PHE A 146 -7.03 -1.89 29.32
N LYS A 147 -8.20 -1.36 28.97
CA LYS A 147 -8.73 -1.35 27.60
C LYS A 147 -9.27 0.03 27.28
N GLY A 148 -8.96 0.53 26.09
CA GLY A 148 -9.47 1.80 25.60
C GLY A 148 -9.71 1.77 24.10
N THR A 149 -10.49 2.73 23.64
CA THR A 149 -10.87 2.87 22.24
C THR A 149 -10.65 4.29 21.77
N GLN A 150 -10.02 4.45 20.61
CA GLN A 150 -9.77 5.77 20.01
C GLN A 150 -10.23 5.78 18.57
N GLN A 151 -11.08 6.73 18.20
CA GLN A 151 -11.41 6.96 16.80
C GLN A 151 -10.24 7.67 16.11
N VAL A 152 -9.95 7.27 14.88
CA VAL A 152 -8.90 7.87 14.04
C VAL A 152 -9.42 8.15 12.63
N MET A 153 -8.74 9.04 11.93
CA MET A 153 -9.00 9.36 10.53
C MET A 153 -7.92 8.72 9.66
N VAL A 154 -8.34 8.01 8.61
CA VAL A 154 -7.48 7.41 7.59
C VAL A 154 -7.75 8.13 6.27
N GLU A 155 -6.72 8.79 5.75
CA GLU A 155 -6.76 9.63 4.56
C GLU A 155 -6.41 8.85 3.28
N THR A 156 -6.73 9.43 2.13
CA THR A 156 -6.27 8.93 0.83
C THR A 156 -4.74 8.95 0.75
N GLN A 157 -4.16 7.84 0.28
CA GLN A 157 -2.72 7.75 0.03
C GLN A 157 -2.31 8.62 -1.17
N THR A 158 -1.61 9.72 -0.90
CA THR A 158 -1.12 10.63 -1.94
C THR A 158 0.20 10.15 -2.55
N ASN A 159 1.03 9.42 -1.81
CA ASN A 159 2.24 8.82 -2.34
C ASN A 159 1.93 7.48 -3.01
N LYS A 160 1.91 7.45 -4.35
CA LYS A 160 1.68 6.23 -5.12
C LYS A 160 2.70 5.12 -4.82
N ASN A 161 3.90 5.43 -4.33
CA ASN A 161 4.90 4.43 -3.97
C ASN A 161 4.62 3.71 -2.64
N LEU A 162 3.62 4.17 -1.87
CA LEU A 162 3.14 3.53 -0.64
C LEU A 162 1.75 2.91 -0.79
N ASN A 163 1.34 2.69 -2.04
CA ASN A 163 0.03 2.15 -2.36
C ASN A 163 -0.04 0.63 -2.11
N MET A 164 -1.24 0.06 -2.27
CA MET A 164 -1.49 -1.35 -1.99
C MET A 164 -2.50 -1.97 -2.95
N ALA A 165 -2.53 -3.30 -2.99
CA ALA A 165 -3.53 -4.10 -3.68
C ALA A 165 -4.14 -5.14 -2.74
N SER A 166 -5.44 -5.42 -2.90
CA SER A 166 -6.12 -6.56 -2.30
C SER A 166 -6.78 -7.39 -3.39
N PHE A 167 -6.79 -8.71 -3.22
CA PHE A 167 -7.31 -9.63 -4.24
C PHE A 167 -7.67 -10.99 -3.66
N ILE A 168 -8.46 -11.75 -4.42
CA ILE A 168 -8.70 -13.16 -4.17
C ILE A 168 -7.74 -13.98 -5.04
N GLY A 169 -6.97 -14.87 -4.41
CA GLY A 169 -6.05 -15.78 -5.09
C GLY A 169 -6.79 -16.94 -5.77
N ALA A 170 -6.08 -17.68 -6.64
CA ALA A 170 -6.58 -18.89 -7.28
C ALA A 170 -6.97 -20.00 -6.29
N ASP A 171 -6.50 -19.91 -5.05
CA ASP A 171 -6.85 -20.76 -3.91
C ASP A 171 -8.11 -20.30 -3.16
N SER A 172 -8.79 -19.24 -3.64
CA SER A 172 -9.95 -18.61 -2.99
C SER A 172 -9.67 -17.95 -1.64
N GLU A 173 -8.41 -17.68 -1.32
CA GLU A 173 -8.02 -16.89 -0.15
C GLU A 173 -7.86 -15.41 -0.48
N GLN A 174 -8.10 -14.55 0.52
CA GLN A 174 -7.97 -13.11 0.37
C GLN A 174 -6.57 -12.66 0.80
N TYR A 175 -5.92 -11.94 -0.10
CA TYR A 175 -4.55 -11.45 0.06
C TYR A 175 -4.48 -9.93 -0.04
N PHE A 176 -3.42 -9.40 0.56
CA PHE A 176 -3.07 -7.97 0.55
C PHE A 176 -1.58 -7.85 0.25
N ILE A 177 -1.21 -6.93 -0.64
CA ILE A 177 0.17 -6.51 -0.88
C ILE A 177 0.21 -5.01 -0.63
N ALA A 178 1.02 -4.57 0.33
CA ALA A 178 1.20 -3.15 0.63
C ALA A 178 2.67 -2.76 0.47
N LEU A 179 2.93 -1.71 -0.31
CA LEU A 179 4.28 -1.18 -0.48
C LEU A 179 4.70 -0.44 0.80
N VAL A 180 5.96 -0.63 1.19
CA VAL A 180 6.59 -0.03 2.38
C VAL A 180 7.71 0.91 1.98
N ALA A 181 8.45 0.58 0.93
CA ALA A 181 9.54 1.39 0.41
C ALA A 181 9.75 1.13 -1.10
N PRO A 182 10.34 2.09 -1.84
CA PRO A 182 10.79 3.40 -1.36
C PRO A 182 9.63 4.40 -1.24
N GLN A 183 9.69 5.33 -0.29
CA GLN A 183 8.75 6.47 -0.29
C GLN A 183 9.04 7.39 -1.48
N LYS A 184 10.32 7.71 -1.67
CA LYS A 184 10.80 8.60 -2.73
C LYS A 184 11.86 7.90 -3.57
N PRO A 185 11.45 7.21 -4.65
CA PRO A 185 12.41 6.60 -5.55
C PRO A 185 13.28 7.64 -6.27
N THR A 186 14.39 7.18 -6.83
CA THR A 186 15.32 7.95 -7.68
C THR A 186 15.49 7.31 -9.06
N VAL A 187 16.10 8.01 -10.03
CA VAL A 187 16.50 7.45 -11.35
C VAL A 187 17.64 6.43 -11.16
N ALA A 188 17.35 5.28 -10.60
CA ALA A 188 18.31 4.24 -10.26
C ALA A 188 17.60 2.92 -9.94
N GLU A 189 18.40 1.92 -9.57
CA GLU A 189 17.93 0.77 -8.80
C GLU A 189 17.51 1.25 -7.40
N ASN A 190 16.24 1.00 -7.05
CA ASN A 190 15.67 1.31 -5.75
C ASN A 190 15.29 0.01 -5.04
N ASN A 191 15.54 -0.06 -3.73
CA ASN A 191 15.08 -1.16 -2.91
C ASN A 191 13.55 -1.09 -2.81
N LEU A 192 12.88 -2.10 -3.35
CA LEU A 192 11.43 -2.23 -3.29
C LEU A 192 11.08 -3.18 -2.13
N VAL A 193 10.27 -2.70 -1.19
CA VAL A 193 9.86 -3.46 0.00
C VAL A 193 8.34 -3.51 0.05
N ALA A 194 7.78 -4.69 0.28
CA ALA A 194 6.35 -4.89 0.42
C ALA A 194 6.00 -5.87 1.53
N GLY A 195 4.92 -5.61 2.24
CA GLY A 195 4.26 -6.60 3.09
C GLY A 195 3.26 -7.42 2.28
N ILE A 196 3.24 -8.74 2.49
CA ILE A 196 2.25 -9.63 1.89
C ILE A 196 1.49 -10.35 3.01
N TYR A 197 0.17 -10.19 3.02
CA TYR A 197 -0.70 -10.66 4.08
C TYR A 197 -1.86 -11.48 3.53
N LYS A 198 -2.38 -12.37 4.36
CA LYS A 198 -3.57 -13.18 4.08
C LYS A 198 -4.58 -12.95 5.20
N TYR A 199 -5.85 -12.78 4.84
CA TYR A 199 -6.93 -12.77 5.82
C TYR A 199 -7.20 -14.18 6.33
N ASP A 200 -7.23 -14.35 7.64
CA ASP A 200 -7.52 -15.63 8.29
C ASP A 200 -9.02 -15.71 8.58
N LYS A 201 -9.77 -16.36 7.68
CA LYS A 201 -11.23 -16.49 7.79
C LYS A 201 -11.59 -17.15 9.15
N PRO A 202 -12.47 -16.51 9.95
CA PRO A 202 -12.88 -17.06 11.23
C PRO A 202 -13.59 -18.41 11.05
N THR A 203 -13.20 -19.41 11.85
CA THR A 203 -13.84 -20.74 11.85
C THR A 203 -14.87 -20.89 12.97
N THR A 204 -14.98 -19.90 13.85
CA THR A 204 -15.88 -19.88 15.01
C THR A 204 -16.75 -18.62 14.97
N SER A 205 -17.96 -18.73 15.51
CA SER A 205 -18.86 -17.59 15.65
C SER A 205 -18.25 -16.50 16.52
N ALA A 206 -18.53 -15.24 16.19
CA ALA A 206 -18.08 -14.08 16.93
C ALA A 206 -18.52 -14.13 18.40
N GLY A 207 -17.59 -13.84 19.30
CA GLY A 207 -17.82 -13.68 20.73
C GLY A 207 -18.20 -12.24 21.09
N THR A 208 -17.63 -11.74 22.20
CA THR A 208 -17.82 -10.36 22.65
C THR A 208 -17.00 -9.40 21.80
N PHE A 209 -17.67 -8.39 21.22
CA PHE A 209 -17.02 -7.35 20.45
C PHE A 209 -16.22 -6.38 21.34
N PRO A 210 -15.01 -5.93 20.93
CA PRO A 210 -14.27 -6.40 19.75
C PRO A 210 -13.70 -7.81 19.99
N ASP A 211 -13.85 -8.69 18.99
CA ASP A 211 -13.32 -10.05 19.02
C ASP A 211 -12.16 -10.16 18.01
N PRO A 212 -10.89 -10.19 18.46
CA PRO A 212 -9.74 -10.25 17.55
C PRO A 212 -9.72 -11.50 16.67
N SER A 213 -10.37 -12.59 17.09
CA SER A 213 -10.46 -13.82 16.27
C SER A 213 -11.28 -13.62 14.99
N GLN A 214 -12.09 -12.55 14.94
CA GLN A 214 -12.90 -12.20 13.78
C GLN A 214 -12.16 -11.31 12.77
N PHE A 215 -10.96 -10.82 13.14
CA PHE A 215 -10.19 -9.83 12.38
C PHE A 215 -8.70 -10.21 12.32
N SER A 216 -8.40 -11.47 12.02
CA SER A 216 -7.02 -11.98 12.00
C SER A 216 -6.40 -11.94 10.61
N TYR A 217 -5.11 -11.61 10.56
CA TYR A 217 -4.31 -11.60 9.33
C TYR A 217 -2.93 -12.18 9.60
N SER A 218 -2.47 -13.00 8.66
CA SER A 218 -1.16 -13.65 8.72
C SER A 218 -0.21 -13.06 7.68
N VAL A 219 1.06 -12.89 8.05
CA VAL A 219 2.14 -12.62 7.08
C VAL A 219 2.33 -13.87 6.23
N VAL A 220 2.24 -13.72 4.92
CA VAL A 220 2.44 -14.82 3.97
C VAL A 220 3.91 -15.19 3.95
N SER A 221 4.21 -16.47 4.16
CA SER A 221 5.58 -16.95 4.30
C SER A 221 6.08 -17.69 3.07
N ASN A 222 7.32 -17.44 2.67
CA ASN A 222 8.05 -18.16 1.61
C ASN A 222 7.37 -18.17 0.23
N TYR A 223 6.64 -17.10 -0.11
CA TYR A 223 6.12 -16.91 -1.47
C TYR A 223 7.18 -16.20 -2.34
N THR A 224 6.85 -15.98 -3.60
CA THR A 224 7.65 -15.13 -4.49
C THR A 224 6.73 -14.16 -5.21
N LEU A 225 7.06 -12.87 -5.15
CA LEU A 225 6.34 -11.85 -5.89
C LEU A 225 7.18 -11.42 -7.09
N LYS A 226 6.81 -11.88 -8.27
CA LYS A 226 7.49 -11.49 -9.49
C LYS A 226 7.17 -10.06 -9.87
N LEU A 227 8.16 -9.37 -10.44
CA LEU A 227 8.08 -7.96 -10.75
C LEU A 227 8.38 -7.70 -12.23
N ASP A 228 7.47 -6.98 -12.89
CA ASP A 228 7.66 -6.44 -14.25
C ASP A 228 7.17 -4.97 -14.30
N PRO A 229 8.06 -3.99 -14.05
CA PRO A 229 7.68 -2.58 -14.06
C PRO A 229 7.55 -2.06 -15.48
N ARG A 230 6.46 -1.35 -15.75
CA ARG A 230 6.17 -0.74 -17.05
C ARG A 230 5.76 0.71 -16.91
N MET A 231 6.15 1.55 -17.85
CA MET A 231 5.51 2.85 -18.03
C MET A 231 4.22 2.65 -18.82
N PRO A 232 3.04 2.96 -18.24
CA PRO A 232 1.76 2.59 -18.84
C PRO A 232 1.32 3.56 -19.95
N GLU A 233 1.88 4.77 -20.00
CA GLU A 233 1.43 5.81 -20.92
C GLU A 233 1.63 5.43 -22.40
N PRO A 234 0.69 5.79 -23.30
CA PRO A 234 0.78 5.46 -24.72
C PRO A 234 2.07 5.93 -25.39
N SER A 235 2.59 7.10 -24.99
CA SER A 235 3.86 7.64 -25.51
C SER A 235 5.06 6.77 -25.16
N MET A 236 4.98 6.06 -24.03
CA MET A 236 6.01 5.15 -23.55
C MET A 236 5.84 3.73 -24.06
N GLY A 237 4.73 3.41 -24.74
CA GLY A 237 4.58 2.19 -25.53
C GLY A 237 5.00 0.91 -24.81
N ASN A 238 4.68 0.78 -23.52
CA ASN A 238 5.02 -0.38 -22.68
C ASN A 238 6.53 -0.52 -22.33
N HIS A 239 7.23 0.61 -22.21
CA HIS A 239 8.64 0.68 -21.79
C HIS A 239 8.86 0.01 -20.43
N SER A 240 9.98 -0.70 -20.29
CA SER A 240 10.45 -1.32 -19.04
C SER A 240 11.91 -0.96 -18.79
N SER A 241 12.44 -1.41 -17.66
CA SER A 241 13.82 -1.16 -17.22
C SER A 241 14.61 -2.47 -17.02
N PRO A 242 15.95 -2.44 -17.11
CA PRO A 242 16.79 -3.58 -16.80
C PRO A 242 17.00 -3.75 -15.29
N ASN A 243 17.58 -4.88 -14.88
CA ASN A 243 18.06 -5.16 -13.51
C ASN A 243 16.99 -5.18 -12.40
N ASN A 244 15.70 -5.26 -12.74
CA ASN A 244 14.65 -5.52 -11.77
C ASN A 244 14.86 -6.89 -11.11
N LYS A 245 14.51 -7.00 -9.83
CA LYS A 245 14.58 -8.25 -9.07
C LYS A 245 13.25 -8.52 -8.40
N ASP A 246 12.76 -9.74 -8.61
CA ASP A 246 11.59 -10.28 -7.92
C ASP A 246 11.73 -10.13 -6.40
N LEU A 247 10.62 -9.91 -5.71
CA LEU A 247 10.65 -9.75 -4.26
C LEU A 247 10.57 -11.12 -3.58
N THR A 248 11.46 -11.32 -2.61
CA THR A 248 11.53 -12.53 -1.78
C THR A 248 11.52 -12.15 -0.30
N GLN A 249 10.91 -12.99 0.52
CA GLN A 249 10.79 -12.73 1.95
C GLN A 249 12.16 -12.73 2.65
N GLN A 250 12.38 -11.75 3.53
CA GLN A 250 13.57 -11.65 4.37
C GLN A 250 13.24 -11.88 5.85
N ASN A 251 14.24 -11.80 6.72
CA ASN A 251 14.12 -12.12 8.15
C ASN A 251 13.20 -11.17 8.93
N ASP A 252 12.90 -9.99 8.40
CA ASP A 252 11.93 -9.04 8.95
C ASP A 252 10.47 -9.41 8.61
N GLY A 253 10.27 -10.48 7.84
CA GLY A 253 8.96 -10.94 7.39
C GLY A 253 8.43 -10.20 6.15
N LEU A 254 9.09 -9.13 5.70
CA LEU A 254 8.75 -8.37 4.50
C LEU A 254 9.41 -8.97 3.26
N TYR A 255 8.88 -8.59 2.10
CA TYR A 255 9.38 -9.02 0.79
C TYR A 255 10.25 -7.92 0.20
N HIS A 256 11.49 -8.27 -0.17
CA HIS A 256 12.49 -7.34 -0.68
C HIS A 256 12.89 -7.72 -2.09
N GLY A 257 12.91 -6.72 -2.98
CA GLY A 257 13.36 -6.82 -4.37
C GLY A 257 13.97 -5.50 -4.83
N VAL A 258 14.11 -5.35 -6.15
CA VAL A 258 14.69 -4.14 -6.76
C VAL A 258 13.81 -3.70 -7.91
N VAL A 259 13.42 -2.42 -7.90
CA VAL A 259 12.81 -1.74 -9.04
C VAL A 259 13.79 -0.70 -9.57
N ASN A 260 14.10 -0.77 -10.85
CA ASN A 260 14.97 0.19 -11.52
C ASN A 260 14.12 1.21 -12.28
N TYR A 261 14.25 2.49 -11.98
CA TYR A 261 13.60 3.55 -12.74
C TYR A 261 14.64 4.26 -13.60
N THR A 262 14.43 4.24 -14.91
CA THR A 262 15.36 4.82 -15.90
C THR A 262 14.98 6.23 -16.34
N MET A 263 13.76 6.67 -16.01
CA MET A 263 13.22 7.99 -16.30
C MET A 263 12.02 8.29 -15.41
N THR A 264 11.74 9.57 -15.19
CA THR A 264 10.59 10.07 -14.43
C THR A 264 9.29 9.79 -15.18
N GLY A 265 8.18 9.76 -14.44
CA GLY A 265 6.83 9.59 -14.93
C GLY A 265 6.04 8.55 -14.13
N ASN A 266 4.83 8.26 -14.63
CA ASN A 266 4.01 7.20 -14.05
C ASN A 266 4.61 5.82 -14.39
N TRP A 267 4.63 4.95 -13.40
CA TRP A 267 5.00 3.55 -13.55
C TRP A 267 3.89 2.65 -13.02
N THR A 268 3.84 1.43 -13.54
CA THR A 268 2.99 0.35 -13.04
C THR A 268 3.90 -0.81 -12.71
N LEU A 269 3.89 -1.23 -11.44
CA LEU A 269 4.48 -2.50 -11.02
C LEU A 269 3.50 -3.60 -11.42
N ASN A 270 3.77 -4.31 -12.52
CA ASN A 270 3.02 -5.52 -12.85
C ASN A 270 3.57 -6.66 -12.03
N LEU A 271 2.69 -7.36 -11.33
CA LEU A 271 3.06 -8.34 -10.33
C LEU A 271 2.46 -9.70 -10.66
N MET A 272 3.13 -10.76 -10.21
CA MET A 272 2.58 -12.11 -10.16
C MET A 272 2.98 -12.76 -8.84
N LEU A 273 2.00 -13.17 -8.04
CA LEU A 273 2.23 -13.83 -6.76
C LEU A 273 2.25 -15.35 -6.96
N PHE A 274 3.35 -15.99 -6.57
CA PHE A 274 3.51 -17.44 -6.57
C PHE A 274 3.63 -17.95 -5.13
N ASN A 275 2.95 -19.05 -4.84
CA ASN A 275 3.12 -19.74 -3.56
C ASN A 275 4.46 -20.51 -3.50
N GLN A 276 4.77 -21.09 -2.34
CA GLN A 276 5.97 -21.89 -2.10
C GLN A 276 6.14 -23.11 -3.04
N ALA A 277 5.06 -23.60 -3.65
CA ALA A 277 5.09 -24.70 -4.61
C ALA A 277 5.28 -24.21 -6.06
N GLY A 278 5.48 -22.91 -6.27
CA GLY A 278 5.60 -22.30 -7.59
C GLY A 278 4.28 -22.19 -8.34
N GLN A 279 3.13 -22.31 -7.65
CA GLN A 279 1.81 -22.13 -8.27
C GLN A 279 1.44 -20.65 -8.29
N LEU A 280 0.99 -20.17 -9.45
CA LEU A 280 0.49 -18.81 -9.62
C LEU A 280 -0.83 -18.63 -8.87
N LEU A 281 -0.90 -17.67 -7.96
CA LEU A 281 -2.12 -17.30 -7.24
C LEU A 281 -2.85 -16.14 -7.90
N LYS A 282 -2.12 -15.11 -8.37
CA LYS A 282 -2.70 -13.95 -9.05
C LYS A 282 -1.65 -13.24 -9.90
N GLY A 283 -2.11 -12.61 -10.98
CA GLY A 283 -1.29 -11.84 -11.92
C GLY A 283 -1.18 -12.51 -13.28
N THR A 284 -0.76 -11.76 -14.27
CA THR A 284 -0.58 -12.22 -15.65
C THR A 284 0.72 -11.69 -16.23
N VAL A 285 1.28 -12.43 -17.19
CA VAL A 285 2.41 -11.94 -17.99
C VAL A 285 1.91 -10.80 -18.87
N VAL A 286 2.61 -9.68 -18.85
CA VAL A 286 2.34 -8.55 -19.75
C VAL A 286 3.15 -8.70 -21.05
N PRO A 287 2.64 -8.21 -22.20
CA PRO A 287 3.40 -8.23 -23.45
C PRO A 287 4.76 -7.54 -23.29
N THR A 288 5.77 -8.01 -24.02
CA THR A 288 7.10 -7.39 -24.02
C THR A 288 7.29 -6.41 -25.18
N ASP A 289 6.36 -6.42 -26.14
CA ASP A 289 6.46 -5.62 -27.35
C ASP A 289 6.35 -4.13 -26.99
N PHE A 290 7.35 -3.37 -27.45
CA PHE A 290 7.35 -1.92 -27.34
C PHE A 290 6.58 -1.34 -28.52
N THR A 291 5.37 -0.81 -28.26
CA THR A 291 4.48 -0.28 -29.30
C THR A 291 4.09 1.16 -28.97
N PRO A 292 4.84 2.17 -29.45
CA PRO A 292 4.50 3.57 -29.26
C PRO A 292 3.07 3.90 -29.72
N GLY A 293 2.37 4.71 -28.94
CA GLY A 293 0.99 5.12 -29.18
C GLY A 293 -0.06 4.15 -28.65
N VAL A 294 0.34 3.06 -27.98
CA VAL A 294 -0.55 2.08 -27.37
C VAL A 294 -0.31 2.06 -25.87
N GLN A 295 -1.40 2.16 -25.08
CA GLN A 295 -1.32 2.06 -23.63
C GLN A 295 -0.77 0.69 -23.20
N GLY A 296 0.12 0.69 -22.22
CA GLY A 296 0.68 -0.53 -21.65
C GLY A 296 -0.41 -1.41 -21.03
N VAL A 297 -0.40 -2.71 -21.36
CA VAL A 297 -1.32 -3.69 -20.75
C VAL A 297 -0.87 -3.93 -19.31
N LYS A 298 -1.81 -3.87 -18.36
CA LYS A 298 -1.54 -4.17 -16.96
C LYS A 298 -1.79 -5.65 -16.66
N SER A 299 -0.98 -6.22 -15.75
CA SER A 299 -1.22 -7.53 -15.15
C SER A 299 -2.57 -7.52 -14.40
N GLU A 300 -3.17 -8.69 -14.18
CA GLU A 300 -4.32 -8.82 -13.26
C GLU A 300 -3.99 -8.41 -11.81
N LEU A 301 -2.72 -8.35 -11.46
CA LEU A 301 -2.22 -7.84 -10.19
C LEU A 301 -1.18 -6.76 -10.50
N TYR A 302 -1.50 -5.53 -10.13
CA TYR A 302 -0.62 -4.39 -10.36
C TYR A 302 -0.76 -3.35 -9.26
N ILE A 303 0.27 -2.52 -9.10
CA ILE A 303 0.24 -1.32 -8.27
C ILE A 303 0.84 -0.19 -9.09
N ASP A 304 0.10 0.92 -9.22
CA ASP A 304 0.61 2.12 -9.88
C ASP A 304 1.50 2.92 -8.93
N THR A 305 2.66 3.33 -9.44
CA THR A 305 3.71 4.07 -8.73
C THR A 305 4.08 5.35 -9.51
N LEU A 306 4.89 6.20 -8.89
CA LEU A 306 5.34 7.46 -9.47
C LEU A 306 6.81 7.66 -9.16
N PHE A 307 7.58 8.10 -10.14
CA PHE A 307 8.95 8.52 -9.95
C PHE A 307 9.19 9.87 -10.64
#